data_AF-A0A417Z429-F1
#
_entry.id   AF-A0A417Z429-F1
#
_cell.length_a   1.000
_cell.length_b   1.000
_cell.length_c   1.000
_cell.angle_alpha   90.00
_cell.angle_beta   90.00
_cell.angle_gamma   90.00
#
_symmetry.space_group_name_H-M   'P 1'
#
loop_
_entity.id
_entity.type
_entity.pdbx_description
1 polymer ?
#
loop_
_entity_poly.entity_id
_entity_poly.type
_entity_poly.pdbx_seq_one_letter_code
_entity_poly.pdbx_strand_id
1 'polypeptide(L)'
;MGWFSRDEPQRPSGPTPGTVEAVGAALVPYVRWLRSLGSQVPGRAMVLCRLIGDHLEDVVGDPSAKLLDVQTLVTLERTASAHVPDTINAYLAARGVSGAQDMLIRQLTTIEGVAASAAKRSIESARDALEIQGAFLEEKFGHG
;
A
#
# COMPACT_ATOMS: atom_id res chain seq x y z
N MET A 1 -38.98 -24.53 25.50
CA MET A 1 -37.60 -25.07 25.46
C MET A 1 -37.13 -24.95 24.02
N GLY A 2 -36.43 -23.90 23.63
CA GLY A 2 -35.02 -23.68 23.95
C GLY A 2 -34.25 -23.71 22.62
N TRP A 3 -34.55 -22.75 21.74
CA TRP A 3 -33.82 -22.55 20.49
C TRP A 3 -32.49 -21.89 20.88
N PHE A 4 -31.44 -22.70 21.02
CA PHE A 4 -30.09 -22.19 21.15
C PHE A 4 -29.65 -21.68 19.77
N SER A 5 -29.84 -20.38 19.52
CA SER A 5 -28.99 -19.68 18.57
C SER A 5 -27.55 -19.86 19.07
N ARG A 6 -26.76 -20.66 18.35
CA ARG A 6 -25.31 -20.63 18.50
C ARG A 6 -24.89 -19.21 18.16
N ASP A 7 -24.33 -18.50 19.14
CA ASP A 7 -23.51 -17.33 18.88
C ASP A 7 -22.37 -17.79 17.95
N GLU A 8 -22.53 -17.54 16.66
CA GLU A 8 -21.42 -17.64 15.72
C GLU A 8 -20.34 -16.69 16.22
N PRO A 9 -19.10 -17.16 16.48
CA PRO A 9 -18.03 -16.25 16.84
C PRO A 9 -17.87 -15.28 15.68
N GLN A 10 -18.19 -14.00 15.92
CA GLN A 10 -17.97 -12.92 14.97
C GLN A 10 -16.52 -13.02 14.51
N ARG A 11 -16.31 -13.40 13.24
CA ARG A 11 -15.00 -13.26 12.61
C ARG A 11 -14.58 -11.82 12.82
N PRO A 12 -13.35 -11.55 13.31
CA PRO A 12 -12.88 -10.18 13.39
C PRO A 12 -13.04 -9.55 12.01
N SER A 13 -13.82 -8.47 11.95
CA SER A 13 -13.98 -7.67 10.74
C SER A 13 -12.60 -7.24 10.28
N GLY A 14 -12.24 -7.53 9.04
CA GLY A 14 -10.99 -7.04 8.47
C GLY A 14 -10.95 -5.50 8.51
N PRO A 15 -9.77 -4.89 8.36
CA PRO A 15 -9.66 -3.44 8.30
C PRO A 15 -10.53 -2.89 7.18
N THR A 16 -11.11 -1.72 7.43
CA THR A 16 -11.99 -1.05 6.47
C THR A 16 -11.18 -0.66 5.22
N PRO A 17 -11.62 -1.03 4.00
CA PRO A 17 -10.93 -0.63 2.78
C PRO A 17 -10.75 0.89 2.69
N GLY A 18 -9.61 1.32 2.13
CA GLY A 18 -9.31 2.74 2.00
C GLY A 18 -8.93 3.42 3.32
N THR A 19 -8.47 2.67 4.31
CA THR A 19 -7.79 3.19 5.50
C THR A 19 -6.32 2.78 5.52
N VAL A 20 -5.50 3.45 6.33
CA VAL A 20 -4.08 3.11 6.51
C VAL A 20 -3.91 1.71 7.09
N GLU A 21 -4.84 1.28 7.96
CA GLU A 21 -4.86 -0.06 8.54
C GLU A 21 -5.07 -1.14 7.47
N ALA A 22 -5.86 -0.87 6.44
CA ALA A 22 -6.04 -1.80 5.32
C ALA A 22 -4.76 -1.94 4.50
N VAL A 23 -4.05 -0.84 4.25
CA VAL A 23 -2.72 -0.86 3.61
C VAL A 23 -1.73 -1.68 4.44
N GLY A 24 -1.67 -1.43 5.75
CA GLY A 24 -0.81 -2.18 6.67
C GLY A 24 -1.15 -3.68 6.73
N ALA A 25 -2.43 -4.03 6.72
CA ALA A 25 -2.86 -5.43 6.70
C ALA A 25 -2.56 -6.14 5.37
N ALA A 26 -2.57 -5.44 4.23
CA ALA A 26 -2.16 -5.98 2.94
C ALA A 26 -0.64 -6.13 2.82
N LEU A 27 0.12 -5.24 3.46
CA LEU A 27 1.59 -5.24 3.45
C LEU A 27 2.20 -6.45 4.16
N VAL A 28 1.62 -6.89 5.29
CA VAL A 28 2.12 -8.06 6.04
C VAL A 28 2.18 -9.35 5.19
N PRO A 29 1.10 -9.81 4.55
CA PRO A 29 1.15 -10.98 3.67
C PRO A 29 2.00 -10.73 2.43
N TYR A 30 2.04 -9.51 1.90
CA TYR A 30 2.89 -9.14 0.76
C TYR A 30 4.37 -9.39 1.05
N VAL A 31 4.90 -8.89 2.18
CA VAL A 31 6.32 -9.09 2.56
C VAL A 31 6.65 -10.56 2.82
N ARG A 32 5.70 -11.35 3.35
CA ARG A 32 5.87 -12.81 3.50
C ARG A 32 5.91 -13.50 2.15
N TRP A 33 5.02 -13.12 1.24
CA TRP A 33 4.96 -13.65 -0.11
C TRP A 33 6.23 -13.32 -0.90
N LEU A 34 6.75 -12.09 -0.83
CA LEU A 34 8.02 -11.73 -1.47
C LEU A 34 9.18 -12.63 -1.02
N ARG A 35 9.25 -12.95 0.28
CA ARG A 35 10.26 -13.89 0.81
C ARG A 35 10.11 -15.29 0.24
N SER A 36 8.89 -15.72 -0.07
CA SER A 36 8.61 -17.03 -0.65
C SER A 36 8.97 -17.16 -2.13
N LEU A 37 9.10 -16.04 -2.86
CA LEU A 37 9.44 -16.06 -4.29
C LEU A 37 10.86 -16.58 -4.56
N GLY A 38 11.80 -16.44 -3.62
CA GLY A 38 13.16 -16.94 -3.76
C GLY A 38 13.84 -16.47 -5.06
N SER A 39 14.47 -17.39 -5.80
CA SER A 39 15.13 -17.11 -7.08
C SER A 39 14.21 -17.23 -8.31
N GLN A 40 12.89 -17.29 -8.11
CA GLN A 40 11.92 -17.47 -9.20
C GLN A 40 11.73 -16.19 -10.03
N VAL A 41 12.13 -15.03 -9.50
CA VAL A 41 11.91 -13.74 -10.12
C VAL A 41 13.26 -13.09 -10.40
N PRO A 42 13.43 -12.40 -11.55
CA PRO A 42 14.67 -11.68 -11.85
C PRO A 42 15.04 -10.70 -10.73
N GLY A 43 16.33 -10.60 -10.40
CA GLY A 43 16.79 -9.78 -9.27
C GLY A 43 16.32 -8.33 -9.33
N ARG A 44 16.31 -7.71 -10.52
CA ARG A 44 15.81 -6.34 -10.70
C ARG A 44 14.31 -6.22 -10.37
N ALA A 45 13.50 -7.23 -10.71
CA ALA A 45 12.09 -7.25 -10.36
C ALA A 45 11.90 -7.40 -8.85
N MET A 46 12.70 -8.24 -8.19
CA MET A 46 12.68 -8.36 -6.72
C MET A 46 13.04 -7.05 -6.02
N VAL A 47 14.01 -6.30 -6.54
CA VAL A 47 14.35 -4.95 -6.02
C VAL A 47 13.16 -4.01 -6.15
N LEU A 48 12.49 -3.95 -7.31
CA LEU A 48 11.31 -3.11 -7.49
C LEU A 48 10.16 -3.51 -6.55
N CYS A 49 9.92 -4.80 -6.36
CA CYS A 49 8.94 -5.27 -5.39
C CYS A 49 9.32 -4.84 -3.96
N ARG A 50 10.60 -4.91 -3.57
CA ARG A 50 11.00 -4.46 -2.24
C ARG A 50 10.80 -2.95 -2.09
N LEU A 51 11.17 -2.14 -3.09
CA LEU A 51 10.95 -0.69 -3.08
C LEU A 51 9.46 -0.33 -2.96
N ILE A 52 8.57 -1.05 -3.67
CA ILE A 52 7.12 -0.89 -3.50
C ILE A 52 6.72 -1.18 -2.06
N GLY A 53 7.25 -2.25 -1.45
CA GLY A 53 7.04 -2.57 -0.05
C GLY A 53 7.51 -1.45 0.89
N ASP A 54 8.69 -0.89 0.65
CA ASP A 54 9.26 0.20 1.44
C ASP A 54 8.38 1.47 1.35
N HIS A 55 7.89 1.84 0.16
CA HIS A 55 6.95 2.98 0.02
C HIS A 55 5.63 2.77 0.79
N LEU A 56 5.15 1.52 0.87
CA LEU A 56 3.96 1.18 1.65
C LEU A 56 4.26 1.18 3.16
N GLU A 57 5.45 0.71 3.57
CA GLU A 57 5.95 0.81 4.94
C GLU A 57 6.01 2.28 5.38
N ASP A 58 6.50 3.18 4.51
CA ASP A 58 6.56 4.63 4.76
C ASP A 58 5.16 5.24 4.97
N VAL A 59 4.19 4.91 4.10
CA VAL A 59 2.81 5.39 4.26
C VAL A 59 2.17 4.88 5.55
N VAL A 60 2.36 3.60 5.90
CA VAL A 60 1.80 3.03 7.13
C VAL A 60 2.46 3.63 8.39
N GLY A 61 3.74 3.98 8.30
CA GLY A 61 4.49 4.60 9.38
C GLY A 61 4.22 6.10 9.56
N ASP A 62 3.67 6.77 8.54
CA ASP A 62 3.43 8.21 8.55
C ASP A 62 2.09 8.56 9.23
N PRO A 63 2.08 9.29 10.36
CA PRO A 63 0.86 9.72 11.05
C PRO A 63 -0.08 10.58 10.20
N SER A 64 0.44 11.20 9.14
CA SER A 64 -0.31 12.04 8.22
C SER A 64 -1.05 11.26 7.12
N ALA A 65 -0.72 9.98 6.90
CA ALA A 65 -1.32 9.17 5.85
C ALA A 65 -2.84 9.02 5.98
N LYS A 66 -3.39 9.22 7.19
CA LYS A 66 -4.84 9.33 7.43
C LYS A 66 -5.53 10.49 6.71
N LEU A 67 -4.76 11.47 6.21
CA LEU A 67 -5.25 12.61 5.44
C LEU A 67 -5.33 12.31 3.94
N LEU A 68 -4.73 11.21 3.48
CA LEU A 68 -4.85 10.77 2.08
C LEU A 68 -6.31 10.45 1.75
N ASP A 69 -6.68 10.68 0.48
CA ASP A 69 -8.00 10.32 0.00
C ASP A 69 -8.19 8.79 -0.03
N VAL A 70 -9.43 8.36 0.15
CA VAL A 70 -9.83 6.94 0.19
C VAL A 70 -9.36 6.19 -1.06
N GLN A 71 -9.41 6.83 -2.25
CA GLN A 71 -9.03 6.17 -3.50
C GLN A 71 -7.53 5.92 -3.58
N THR A 72 -6.71 6.86 -3.09
CA THR A 72 -5.26 6.65 -2.93
C THR A 72 -4.98 5.49 -1.99
N LEU A 73 -5.63 5.43 -0.83
CA LEU A 73 -5.43 4.35 0.15
C LEU A 73 -5.88 2.98 -0.41
N VAL A 74 -7.01 2.90 -1.12
CA VAL A 74 -7.43 1.69 -1.83
C VAL A 74 -6.41 1.28 -2.90
N THR A 75 -5.83 2.24 -3.62
CA THR A 75 -4.83 1.95 -4.66
C THR A 75 -3.56 1.35 -4.06
N LEU A 76 -3.09 1.88 -2.92
CA LEU A 76 -1.95 1.34 -2.18
C LEU A 76 -2.23 -0.06 -1.63
N GLU A 77 -3.41 -0.27 -1.05
CA GLU A 77 -3.88 -1.58 -0.59
C GLU A 77 -3.89 -2.61 -1.74
N ARG A 78 -4.45 -2.24 -2.90
CA ARG A 78 -4.52 -3.10 -4.09
C ARG A 78 -3.16 -3.34 -4.72
N THR A 79 -2.21 -2.42 -4.56
CA THR A 79 -0.83 -2.60 -5.02
C THR A 79 -0.19 -3.82 -4.36
N ALA A 80 -0.32 -3.92 -3.04
CA ALA A 80 0.21 -5.05 -2.26
C ALA A 80 -0.60 -6.34 -2.42
N SER A 81 -1.94 -6.25 -2.45
CA SER A 81 -2.82 -7.42 -2.42
C SER A 81 -3.11 -8.04 -3.79
N ALA A 82 -3.01 -7.27 -4.88
CA ALA A 82 -3.39 -7.73 -6.22
C ALA A 82 -2.37 -7.34 -7.30
N HIS A 83 -2.05 -6.06 -7.48
CA HIS A 83 -1.32 -5.62 -8.68
C HIS A 83 0.08 -6.21 -8.80
N VAL A 84 0.88 -6.18 -7.74
CA VAL A 84 2.21 -6.83 -7.77
C VAL A 84 2.09 -8.36 -7.86
N PRO A 85 1.27 -9.04 -7.01
CA PRO A 85 1.01 -10.48 -7.14
C PRO A 85 0.62 -10.93 -8.55
N ASP A 86 -0.37 -10.28 -9.16
CA ASP A 86 -0.88 -10.61 -10.49
C ASP A 86 0.20 -10.40 -11.57
N THR A 87 0.95 -9.31 -11.46
CA THR A 87 2.06 -8.99 -12.39
C THR A 87 3.16 -10.06 -12.32
N ILE A 88 3.53 -10.49 -11.11
CA ILE A 88 4.51 -11.57 -10.92
C ILE A 88 3.95 -12.90 -11.43
N ASN A 89 2.72 -13.27 -11.05
CA ASN A 89 2.09 -14.52 -11.49
C ASN A 89 1.97 -14.60 -13.02
N ALA A 90 1.63 -13.49 -13.67
CA ALA A 90 1.61 -13.39 -15.14
C ALA A 90 3.00 -13.65 -15.74
N TYR A 91 4.06 -13.07 -15.17
CA TYR A 91 5.42 -13.36 -15.59
C TYR A 91 5.80 -14.82 -15.37
N LEU A 92 5.46 -15.40 -14.21
CA LEU A 92 5.76 -16.80 -13.90
C LEU A 92 5.09 -17.74 -14.91
N ALA A 93 3.85 -17.45 -15.30
CA ALA A 93 3.13 -18.21 -16.32
C ALA A 93 3.71 -18.04 -17.74
N ALA A 94 4.25 -16.86 -18.06
CA ALA A 94 4.87 -16.55 -19.35
C ALA A 94 6.39 -16.78 -19.37
N ARG A 95 6.98 -17.41 -18.35
CA ARG A 95 8.44 -17.55 -18.24
C ARG A 95 8.98 -18.37 -19.42
N GLY A 96 9.99 -17.82 -20.10
CA GLY A 96 10.57 -18.41 -21.31
C GLY A 96 10.03 -17.82 -22.61
N VAL A 97 8.96 -17.03 -22.56
CA VAL A 97 8.52 -16.21 -23.70
C VAL A 97 9.46 -15.01 -23.87
N SER A 98 9.85 -14.73 -25.11
CA SER A 98 10.70 -13.59 -25.45
C SER A 98 10.07 -12.27 -24.96
N GLY A 99 10.85 -11.43 -24.29
CA GLY A 99 10.41 -10.13 -23.78
C GLY A 99 9.55 -10.16 -22.50
N ALA A 100 9.22 -11.34 -21.95
CA ALA A 100 8.42 -11.44 -20.73
C ALA A 100 9.08 -10.75 -19.52
N GLN A 101 10.41 -10.88 -19.39
CA GLN A 101 11.17 -10.20 -18.34
C GLN A 101 11.12 -8.67 -18.51
N ASP A 102 11.31 -8.15 -19.72
CA ASP A 102 11.27 -6.69 -19.94
C ASP A 102 9.87 -6.13 -19.67
N MET A 103 8.83 -6.88 -20.03
CA MET A 103 7.46 -6.52 -19.70
C MET A 103 7.23 -6.46 -18.19
N LEU A 104 7.68 -7.49 -17.45
CA LEU A 104 7.63 -7.53 -15.99
C LEU A 104 8.29 -6.28 -15.39
N ILE A 105 9.52 -5.97 -15.81
CA ILE A 105 10.27 -4.82 -15.28
C ILE A 105 9.54 -3.51 -15.56
N ARG A 106 9.00 -3.33 -16.77
CA ARG A 106 8.22 -2.13 -17.12
C ARG A 106 6.98 -1.99 -16.23
N GLN A 107 6.21 -3.05 -16.07
CA GLN A 107 4.99 -3.04 -15.24
C GLN A 107 5.30 -2.74 -13.78
N LEU A 108 6.31 -3.41 -13.20
CA LEU A 108 6.73 -3.14 -11.82
C LEU A 108 7.28 -1.73 -11.64
N THR A 109 7.98 -1.17 -12.64
CA THR A 109 8.44 0.23 -12.59
C THR A 109 7.27 1.21 -12.57
N THR A 110 6.22 0.96 -13.37
CA THR A 110 5.00 1.77 -13.34
C THR A 110 4.31 1.70 -11.97
N ILE A 111 4.19 0.49 -11.40
CA ILE A 111 3.56 0.29 -10.09
C ILE A 111 4.37 1.00 -9.00
N GLU A 112 5.71 0.88 -9.03
CA GLU A 112 6.61 1.56 -8.10
C GLU A 112 6.45 3.08 -8.19
N GLY A 113 6.42 3.66 -9.40
CA GLY A 113 6.22 5.10 -9.55
C GLY A 113 4.88 5.61 -9.02
N VAL A 114 3.81 4.81 -9.12
CA VAL A 114 2.51 5.14 -8.54
C VAL A 114 2.57 5.09 -7.00
N ALA A 115 3.15 4.04 -6.42
CA ALA A 115 3.31 3.90 -4.98
C ALA A 115 4.18 5.04 -4.39
N ALA A 116 5.32 5.33 -5.02
CA ALA A 116 6.21 6.43 -4.64
C ALA A 116 5.50 7.79 -4.66
N SER A 117 4.73 8.06 -5.72
CA SER A 117 3.98 9.31 -5.86
C SER A 117 2.90 9.46 -4.80
N ALA A 118 2.21 8.38 -4.45
CA ALA A 118 1.21 8.37 -3.39
C ALA A 118 1.85 8.60 -2.01
N ALA A 119 2.99 7.94 -1.71
CA ALA A 119 3.74 8.18 -0.48
C ALA A 119 4.19 9.63 -0.36
N LYS A 120 4.73 10.22 -1.45
CA LYS A 120 5.13 11.63 -1.46
C LYS A 120 3.96 12.59 -1.20
N ARG A 121 2.80 12.34 -1.80
CA ARG A 121 1.58 13.15 -1.58
C ARG A 121 1.12 13.13 -0.12
N SER A 122 1.34 12.02 0.61
CA SER A 122 1.05 11.94 2.04
C SER A 122 1.83 13.01 2.81
N ILE A 123 3.13 13.06 2.57
CA ILE A 123 4.06 13.99 3.23
C ILE A 123 3.72 15.44 2.88
N GLU A 124 3.42 15.72 1.62
CA GLU A 124 3.03 17.06 1.16
C GLU A 124 1.70 17.51 1.79
N SER A 125 0.68 16.65 1.79
CA SER A 125 -0.61 16.95 2.41
C SER A 125 -0.53 17.16 3.92
N ALA A 126 0.40 16.45 4.60
CA ALA A 126 0.68 16.65 6.01
C ALA A 126 1.17 18.06 6.31
N ARG A 127 2.14 18.51 5.52
CA ARG A 127 2.76 19.82 5.66
C ARG A 127 1.72 20.91 5.45
N ASP A 128 0.94 20.81 4.38
CA ASP A 128 -0.09 21.80 4.06
C ASP A 128 -1.16 21.88 5.16
N ALA A 129 -1.56 20.74 5.75
CA ALA A 129 -2.50 20.72 6.88
C ALA A 129 -1.94 21.39 8.14
N LEU A 130 -0.65 21.17 8.44
CA LEU A 130 0.03 21.81 9.57
C LEU A 130 0.19 23.32 9.37
N GLU A 131 0.50 23.76 8.14
CA GLU A 131 0.60 25.18 7.79
C GLU A 131 -0.76 25.90 7.99
N ILE A 132 -1.86 25.29 7.54
CA ILE A 132 -3.21 25.84 7.72
C ILE A 132 -3.57 25.92 9.22
N GLN A 133 -3.28 24.87 9.99
CA GLN A 133 -3.55 24.87 11.44
C GLN A 133 -2.71 25.91 12.18
N GLY A 134 -1.44 26.07 11.81
CA GLY A 134 -0.56 27.10 12.37
C GLY A 134 -1.08 28.51 12.08
N ALA A 135 -1.39 28.81 10.82
CA ALA A 135 -1.93 30.11 10.41
C ALA A 135 -3.24 30.45 11.14
N PHE A 136 -4.13 29.48 11.31
CA PHE A 136 -5.37 29.67 12.07
C PHE A 136 -5.13 29.98 13.56
N LEU A 137 -4.15 29.33 14.18
CA LEU A 137 -3.79 29.59 15.58
C LEU A 137 -3.16 30.97 15.76
N GLU A 138 -2.29 31.39 14.83
CA GLU A 138 -1.71 32.74 14.82
C GLU A 138 -2.80 33.82 14.63
N GLU A 139 -3.76 33.60 13.74
CA GLU A 139 -4.89 34.51 13.56
C GLU A 139 -5.74 34.60 14.84
N LYS A 140 -6.03 33.47 15.48
CA LYS A 140 -6.89 33.43 16.68
C LYS A 140 -6.23 33.94 17.97
N PHE A 141 -4.92 33.78 18.12
CA PHE A 141 -4.23 34.01 19.39
C PHE A 141 -2.99 34.91 19.29
N GLY A 142 -2.52 35.22 18.08
CA GLY A 142 -1.30 36.00 17.84
C GLY A 142 -1.47 37.53 17.92
N HIS A 143 -2.71 38.02 18.10
CA HIS A 143 -2.98 39.44 18.36
C HIS A 143 -3.25 39.64 19.85
N GLY A 144 -2.16 39.71 20.63
CA GLY A 144 -2.14 40.17 22.02
C GLY A 144 -1.23 41.37 22.17
#